data_AF-A0A1V5GTR4-F1
#
_entry.id   AF-A0A1V5GTR4-F1
#
_cell.length_a   1.000
_cell.length_b   1.000
_cell.length_c   1.000
_cell.angle_alpha   90.00
_cell.angle_beta   90.00
_cell.angle_gamma   90.00
#
_symmetry.space_group_name_H-M   'P 1'
#
loop_
_entity.id
_entity.type
_entity.pdbx_description
1 polymer ?
#
loop_
_entity_poly.entity_id
_entity_poly.type
_entity_poly.pdbx_seq_one_letter_code
_entity_poly.pdbx_strand_id
1 'polypeptide(L)'
;MKALTMGICAMFLAMVPCISIPGQTPAPSSSTLEEMLASQAIPPAWFDSTPIEYDLTKPWSEARNEIRRLLSTNDPNHLRQAIKMTVLYAQKKDIGNGHELPMYLFMGGEFAWAILEYRKFLQPVLDDPIAQGDTHGFDCLAACYLHFNECDMAIQTMEAALLHLPDPPYRDFNAANAHNRLGDAYRAKGDLDKAREHYEMAIGLYRDSKQPFGRHLLPRRIEIIQDKIERMTAAATDWTRLPDGRYTASALGYSDMLDATVIVRGGRIVQVDVAHHEKIELGAAKIIPGRIVASQSLDVDGVTGATVTCQAILSATHAALKKAAQAQGGQ
;
A
#
# COMPACT_ATOMS: atom_id res chain seq x y z
N MET A 1 -50.85 -42.68 11.87
CA MET A 1 -50.02 -42.09 10.80
C MET A 1 -50.86 -41.14 9.97
N LYS A 2 -50.83 -39.83 10.27
CA LYS A 2 -51.23 -38.73 9.37
C LYS A 2 -50.34 -37.54 9.71
N ALA A 3 -49.63 -37.05 8.70
CA ALA A 3 -48.67 -35.95 8.77
C ALA A 3 -49.39 -34.61 8.99
N LEU A 4 -48.78 -33.70 9.76
CA LEU A 4 -49.17 -32.30 9.84
C LEU A 4 -48.00 -31.44 9.36
N THR A 5 -48.28 -30.63 8.36
CA THR A 5 -47.36 -29.87 7.51
C THR A 5 -46.88 -28.59 8.21
N MET A 6 -45.58 -28.29 8.06
CA MET A 6 -44.91 -27.04 8.43
C MET A 6 -45.50 -25.84 7.65
N GLY A 7 -45.88 -24.78 8.36
CA GLY A 7 -46.17 -23.46 7.79
C GLY A 7 -44.92 -22.60 7.77
N ILE A 8 -44.53 -22.13 6.57
CA ILE A 8 -43.42 -21.21 6.33
C ILE A 8 -43.95 -19.77 6.46
N CYS A 9 -43.33 -18.99 7.36
CA CYS A 9 -43.60 -17.58 7.56
C CYS A 9 -42.71 -16.77 6.59
N ALA A 10 -43.33 -16.11 5.60
CA ALA A 10 -42.63 -15.23 4.67
C ALA A 10 -42.53 -13.81 5.26
N MET A 11 -41.32 -13.36 5.60
CA MET A 11 -41.02 -11.96 5.90
C MET A 11 -40.88 -11.17 4.60
N PHE A 12 -41.74 -10.18 4.41
CA PHE A 12 -41.62 -9.16 3.38
C PHE A 12 -40.52 -8.15 3.77
N LEU A 13 -39.46 -8.08 2.96
CA LEU A 13 -38.45 -7.02 3.03
C LEU A 13 -38.97 -5.82 2.21
N ALA A 14 -39.36 -4.73 2.88
CA ALA A 14 -39.72 -3.49 2.20
C ALA A 14 -38.44 -2.77 1.75
N MET A 15 -38.26 -2.63 0.43
CA MET A 15 -37.21 -1.79 -0.14
C MET A 15 -37.52 -0.31 0.13
N VAL A 16 -36.63 0.37 0.84
CA VAL A 16 -36.61 1.83 0.92
C VAL A 16 -35.91 2.35 -0.35
N PRO A 17 -36.50 3.26 -1.13
CA PRO A 17 -35.83 3.82 -2.28
C PRO A 17 -34.71 4.76 -1.82
N CYS A 18 -33.48 4.46 -2.26
CA CYS A 18 -32.31 5.30 -2.05
C CYS A 18 -32.49 6.59 -2.87
N ILE A 19 -32.57 7.74 -2.20
CA ILE A 19 -32.59 9.05 -2.85
C ILE A 19 -31.15 9.36 -3.28
N SER A 20 -30.89 9.35 -4.58
CA SER A 20 -29.60 9.72 -5.15
C SER A 20 -29.39 11.24 -5.05
N ILE A 21 -28.30 11.66 -4.41
CA ILE A 21 -27.84 13.06 -4.41
C ILE A 21 -27.11 13.31 -5.76
N PRO A 22 -27.46 14.35 -6.54
CA PRO A 22 -26.75 14.64 -7.79
C PRO A 22 -25.35 15.20 -7.47
N GLY A 23 -24.30 14.52 -7.93
CA GLY A 23 -22.92 15.04 -7.87
C GLY A 23 -21.85 14.08 -7.34
N GLN A 24 -22.22 12.91 -6.83
CA GLN A 24 -21.25 11.82 -6.59
C GLN A 24 -21.26 10.88 -7.79
N THR A 25 -20.14 10.86 -8.54
CA THR A 25 -19.83 9.69 -9.38
C THR A 25 -19.72 8.47 -8.45
N PRO A 26 -20.49 7.40 -8.68
CA PRO A 26 -20.34 6.19 -7.90
C PRO A 26 -18.92 5.66 -8.06
N ALA A 27 -18.33 5.17 -6.97
CA ALA A 27 -17.03 4.53 -7.01
C ALA A 27 -17.09 3.33 -7.99
N PRO A 28 -16.03 3.12 -8.81
CA PRO A 28 -15.97 1.99 -9.72
C PRO A 28 -16.17 0.66 -8.98
N SER A 29 -17.05 -0.21 -9.50
CA SER A 29 -17.22 -1.61 -9.06
C SER A 29 -16.20 -2.52 -9.76
N SER A 30 -15.94 -3.72 -9.24
CA SER A 30 -15.00 -4.71 -9.82
C SER A 30 -15.17 -5.00 -11.32
N SER A 31 -16.38 -4.83 -11.86
CA SER A 31 -16.66 -4.89 -13.30
C SER A 31 -15.88 -3.83 -14.10
N THR A 32 -15.68 -2.65 -13.52
CA THR A 32 -14.99 -1.53 -14.16
C THR A 32 -13.47 -1.70 -14.18
N LEU A 33 -12.86 -2.32 -13.14
CA LEU A 33 -11.43 -2.64 -13.22
C LEU A 33 -11.18 -3.68 -14.31
N GLU A 34 -11.96 -4.76 -14.36
CA GLU A 34 -11.77 -5.79 -15.40
C GLU A 34 -12.00 -5.24 -16.82
N GLU A 35 -12.99 -4.37 -17.02
CA GLU A 35 -13.20 -3.65 -18.29
C GLU A 35 -12.02 -2.74 -18.64
N MET A 36 -11.47 -2.03 -17.65
CA MET A 36 -10.28 -1.19 -17.82
C MET A 36 -9.06 -2.04 -18.21
N LEU A 37 -8.81 -3.15 -17.50
CA LEU A 37 -7.71 -4.07 -17.80
C LEU A 37 -7.85 -4.69 -19.19
N ALA A 38 -9.06 -5.03 -19.61
CA ALA A 38 -9.34 -5.61 -20.93
C ALA A 38 -9.17 -4.60 -22.09
N SER A 39 -9.41 -3.31 -21.83
CA SER A 39 -9.29 -2.25 -22.83
C SER A 39 -7.90 -1.60 -22.88
N GLN A 40 -7.05 -1.87 -21.89
CA GLN A 40 -5.73 -1.28 -21.81
C GLN A 40 -4.79 -1.85 -22.88
N ALA A 41 -4.12 -0.96 -23.62
CA ALA A 41 -3.03 -1.34 -24.50
C ALA A 41 -1.79 -1.74 -23.67
N ILE A 42 -1.42 -3.01 -23.77
CA ILE A 42 -0.25 -3.58 -23.08
C ILE A 42 0.63 -4.31 -24.12
N PRO A 43 1.89 -3.88 -24.34
CA PRO A 43 2.55 -2.73 -23.71
C PRO A 43 1.90 -1.37 -24.06
N PRO A 44 2.06 -0.33 -23.21
CA PRO A 44 1.57 1.02 -23.51
C PRO A 44 2.23 1.63 -24.77
N ALA A 45 1.57 2.60 -25.39
CA ALA A 45 2.03 3.23 -26.64
C ALA A 45 3.44 3.83 -26.57
N TRP A 46 3.89 4.26 -25.38
CA TRP A 46 5.24 4.79 -25.18
C TRP A 46 6.33 3.70 -25.31
N PHE A 47 6.00 2.42 -25.13
CA PHE A 47 6.96 1.32 -24.96
C PHE A 47 7.95 1.22 -26.11
N ASP A 48 7.48 1.17 -27.35
CA ASP A 48 8.36 1.03 -28.52
C ASP A 48 9.22 2.28 -28.72
N SER A 49 8.66 3.46 -28.46
CA SER A 49 9.36 4.75 -28.61
C SER A 49 10.40 5.06 -27.53
N THR A 50 10.37 4.38 -26.38
CA THR A 50 11.32 4.63 -25.29
C THR A 50 12.73 4.21 -25.70
N PRO A 51 13.71 5.13 -25.70
CA PRO A 51 15.10 4.79 -26.00
C PRO A 51 15.73 3.95 -24.88
N ILE A 52 16.63 3.05 -25.25
CA ILE A 52 17.45 2.27 -24.32
C ILE A 52 18.90 2.64 -24.56
N GLU A 53 19.54 3.22 -23.55
CA GLU A 53 20.97 3.56 -23.58
C GLU A 53 21.86 2.42 -23.07
N TYR A 54 21.25 1.41 -22.44
CA TYR A 54 21.92 0.24 -21.88
C TYR A 54 22.18 -0.86 -22.92
N ASP A 55 23.35 -1.50 -22.83
CA ASP A 55 23.69 -2.67 -23.65
C ASP A 55 22.93 -3.93 -23.20
N LEU A 56 21.86 -4.27 -23.92
CA LEU A 56 20.99 -5.42 -23.64
C LEU A 56 21.63 -6.79 -23.87
N THR A 57 22.84 -6.84 -24.43
CA THR A 57 23.59 -8.12 -24.57
C THR A 57 24.14 -8.61 -23.23
N LYS A 58 24.27 -7.72 -22.25
CA LYS A 58 24.72 -8.04 -20.89
C LYS A 58 23.73 -8.95 -20.14
N PRO A 59 24.20 -9.73 -19.15
CA PRO A 59 23.33 -10.61 -18.37
C PRO A 59 22.38 -9.83 -17.45
N TRP A 60 21.28 -10.46 -17.07
CA TRP A 60 20.29 -9.89 -16.14
C TRP A 60 20.90 -9.41 -14.82
N SER A 61 21.90 -10.10 -14.29
CA SER A 61 22.56 -9.71 -13.02
C SER A 61 23.11 -8.29 -13.06
N GLU A 62 23.67 -7.85 -14.19
CA GLU A 62 24.15 -6.48 -14.38
C GLU A 62 22.98 -5.53 -14.68
N ALA A 63 22.10 -5.92 -15.61
CA ALA A 63 20.98 -5.08 -16.03
C ALA A 63 20.03 -4.75 -14.88
N ARG A 64 19.81 -5.70 -13.97
CA ARG A 64 18.99 -5.54 -12.77
C ARG A 64 19.48 -4.41 -11.87
N ASN A 65 20.80 -4.19 -11.78
CA ASN A 65 21.34 -3.09 -10.99
C ASN A 65 21.06 -1.74 -11.66
N GLU A 66 21.18 -1.67 -12.98
CA GLU A 66 20.85 -0.45 -13.73
C GLU A 66 19.35 -0.16 -13.70
N ILE A 67 18.50 -1.17 -13.88
CA ILE A 67 17.04 -1.05 -13.75
C ILE A 67 16.66 -0.49 -12.39
N ARG A 68 17.25 -1.01 -11.30
CA ARG A 68 17.02 -0.48 -9.94
C ARG A 68 17.48 0.96 -9.77
N ARG A 69 18.61 1.33 -10.37
CA ARG A 69 19.12 2.71 -10.37
C ARG A 69 18.16 3.64 -11.12
N LEU A 70 17.65 3.22 -12.27
CA LEU A 70 16.67 3.99 -13.06
C LEU A 70 15.35 4.17 -12.28
N LEU A 71 14.83 3.08 -11.70
CA LEU A 71 13.62 3.11 -10.86
C LEU A 71 13.75 4.03 -9.65
N SER A 72 14.95 4.20 -9.08
CA SER A 72 15.16 5.07 -7.92
C SER A 72 15.23 6.57 -8.26
N THR A 73 15.28 6.95 -9.54
CA THR A 73 15.37 8.38 -9.91
C THR A 73 14.02 9.09 -9.89
N ASN A 74 12.92 8.34 -9.99
CA ASN A 74 11.57 8.87 -10.18
C ASN A 74 11.41 9.79 -11.42
N ASP A 75 12.36 9.76 -12.36
CA ASP A 75 12.25 10.44 -13.66
C ASP A 75 11.38 9.59 -14.61
N PRO A 76 10.32 10.15 -15.24
CA PRO A 76 9.42 9.37 -16.09
C PRO A 76 10.10 8.64 -17.25
N ASN A 77 11.18 9.21 -17.82
CA ASN A 77 11.90 8.55 -18.91
C ASN A 77 12.74 7.39 -18.39
N HIS A 78 13.40 7.57 -17.24
CA HIS A 78 14.11 6.47 -16.57
C HIS A 78 13.16 5.35 -16.15
N LEU A 79 11.97 5.66 -15.61
CA LEU A 79 10.97 4.65 -15.25
C LEU A 79 10.55 3.83 -16.48
N ARG A 80 10.24 4.49 -17.60
CA ARG A 80 9.91 3.82 -18.86
C ARG A 80 11.05 2.97 -19.39
N GLN A 81 12.29 3.46 -19.31
CA GLN A 81 13.47 2.71 -19.74
C GLN A 81 13.67 1.47 -18.87
N ALA A 82 13.54 1.59 -17.55
CA ALA A 82 13.65 0.48 -16.60
C ALA A 82 12.59 -0.61 -16.87
N ILE A 83 11.34 -0.21 -17.09
CA ILE A 83 10.25 -1.13 -17.44
C ILE A 83 10.54 -1.81 -18.78
N LYS A 84 10.92 -1.05 -19.81
CA LYS A 84 11.23 -1.61 -21.13
C LYS A 84 12.35 -2.64 -21.06
N MET A 85 13.45 -2.31 -20.38
CA MET A 85 14.53 -3.25 -20.14
C MET A 85 14.03 -4.52 -19.44
N THR A 86 13.27 -4.38 -18.34
CA THR A 86 12.71 -5.52 -17.60
C THR A 86 11.91 -6.46 -18.52
N VAL A 87 11.01 -5.91 -19.33
CA VAL A 87 10.18 -6.68 -20.26
C VAL A 87 11.02 -7.38 -21.33
N LEU A 88 12.03 -6.71 -21.89
CA LEU A 88 12.92 -7.31 -22.88
C LEU A 88 13.75 -8.46 -22.28
N TYR A 89 14.22 -8.32 -21.04
CA TYR A 89 14.91 -9.39 -20.32
C TYR A 89 13.99 -10.58 -20.00
N ALA A 90 12.73 -10.32 -19.68
CA ALA A 90 11.72 -11.36 -19.50
C ALA A 90 11.43 -12.11 -20.82
N GLN A 91 11.29 -11.39 -21.94
CA GLN A 91 11.06 -11.97 -23.27
C GLN A 91 12.20 -12.89 -23.72
N LYS A 92 13.46 -12.53 -23.43
CA LYS A 92 14.63 -13.41 -23.70
C LYS A 92 14.86 -14.49 -22.62
N LYS A 93 13.97 -14.61 -21.64
CA LYS A 93 14.00 -15.62 -20.55
C LYS A 93 15.25 -15.55 -19.65
N ASP A 94 15.74 -14.34 -19.40
CA ASP A 94 16.96 -14.10 -18.59
C ASP A 94 16.63 -13.50 -17.20
N ILE A 95 15.34 -13.32 -16.85
CA ILE A 95 14.89 -12.64 -15.61
C ILE A 95 14.84 -13.55 -14.36
N GLY A 96 15.62 -14.62 -14.32
CA GLY A 96 15.58 -15.57 -13.20
C GLY A 96 14.22 -16.27 -13.05
N ASN A 97 13.63 -16.22 -11.85
CA ASN A 97 12.33 -16.84 -11.56
C ASN A 97 11.13 -15.97 -12.03
N GLY A 98 11.38 -14.78 -12.59
CA GLY A 98 10.34 -13.91 -13.15
C GLY A 98 9.60 -13.00 -12.15
N HIS A 99 9.85 -13.10 -10.84
CA HIS A 99 9.15 -12.27 -9.84
C HIS A 99 9.42 -10.77 -10.03
N GLU A 100 10.59 -10.40 -10.57
CA GLU A 100 10.93 -9.00 -10.82
C GLU A 100 10.11 -8.34 -11.93
N LEU A 101 9.53 -9.09 -12.87
CA LEU A 101 8.73 -8.51 -13.95
C LEU A 101 7.52 -7.73 -13.41
N PRO A 102 6.56 -8.36 -12.71
CA PRO A 102 5.43 -7.62 -12.16
C PRO A 102 5.86 -6.62 -11.09
N MET A 103 6.93 -6.91 -10.33
CA MET A 103 7.47 -5.99 -9.34
C MET A 103 8.00 -4.69 -9.94
N TYR A 104 8.76 -4.74 -11.03
CA TYR A 104 9.32 -3.54 -11.64
C TYR A 104 8.29 -2.77 -12.46
N LEU A 105 7.25 -3.43 -12.97
CA LEU A 105 6.05 -2.76 -13.49
C LEU A 105 5.34 -1.97 -12.38
N PHE A 106 5.12 -2.60 -11.23
CA PHE A 106 4.54 -1.94 -10.05
C PHE A 106 5.39 -0.77 -9.57
N MET A 107 6.71 -0.97 -9.43
CA MET A 107 7.64 0.07 -9.00
C MET A 107 7.72 1.24 -9.98
N GLY A 108 7.62 0.96 -11.28
CA GLY A 108 7.59 1.97 -12.33
C GLY A 108 6.24 2.67 -12.53
N GLY A 109 5.22 2.30 -11.74
CA GLY A 109 3.89 2.95 -11.75
C GLY A 109 2.90 2.41 -12.79
N GLU A 110 3.24 1.34 -13.50
CA GLU A 110 2.34 0.69 -14.47
C GLU A 110 1.43 -0.34 -13.75
N PHE A 111 0.64 0.12 -12.78
CA PHE A 111 -0.13 -0.73 -11.86
C PHE A 111 -1.05 -1.72 -12.56
N ALA A 112 -1.74 -1.30 -13.61
CA ALA A 112 -2.68 -2.14 -14.32
C ALA A 112 -1.97 -3.26 -15.12
N TRP A 113 -0.81 -2.96 -15.72
CA TRP A 113 0.05 -4.00 -16.32
C TRP A 113 0.63 -4.92 -15.24
N ALA A 114 1.06 -4.36 -14.10
CA ALA A 114 1.55 -5.13 -12.97
C ALA A 114 0.49 -6.12 -12.44
N ILE A 115 -0.80 -5.75 -12.36
CA ILE A 115 -1.89 -6.66 -11.98
C ILE A 115 -1.92 -7.88 -12.89
N LEU A 116 -1.89 -7.69 -14.21
CA LEU A 116 -1.93 -8.80 -15.15
C LEU A 116 -0.72 -9.72 -15.01
N GLU A 117 0.47 -9.17 -14.83
CA GLU A 117 1.69 -9.98 -14.65
C GLU A 117 1.75 -10.66 -13.28
N TYR A 118 1.26 -10.03 -12.20
CA TYR A 118 1.15 -10.65 -10.88
C TYR A 118 0.15 -11.81 -10.89
N ARG A 119 -1.01 -11.64 -11.54
CA ARG A 119 -2.00 -12.73 -11.69
C ARG A 119 -1.36 -13.94 -12.36
N LYS A 120 -0.64 -13.74 -13.47
CA LYS A 120 0.09 -14.82 -14.17
C LYS A 120 1.16 -15.46 -13.28
N PHE A 121 1.93 -14.63 -12.57
CA PHE A 121 3.04 -15.10 -11.73
C PHE A 121 2.57 -15.91 -10.52
N LEU A 122 1.44 -15.53 -9.90
CA LEU A 122 0.90 -16.18 -8.71
C LEU A 122 -0.03 -17.36 -9.03
N GLN A 123 -0.56 -17.47 -10.26
CA GLN A 123 -1.49 -18.53 -10.64
C GLN A 123 -0.98 -19.95 -10.30
N PRO A 124 0.30 -20.32 -10.57
CA PRO A 124 0.78 -21.66 -10.24
C PRO A 124 0.73 -21.99 -8.73
N VAL A 125 0.87 -20.98 -7.87
CA VAL A 125 0.73 -21.16 -6.40
C VAL A 125 -0.73 -21.35 -6.04
N LEU A 126 -1.63 -20.57 -6.65
CA LEU A 126 -3.07 -20.65 -6.39
C LEU A 126 -3.70 -21.96 -6.87
N ASP A 127 -3.13 -22.57 -7.92
CA ASP A 127 -3.58 -23.86 -8.45
C ASP A 127 -3.13 -25.06 -7.58
N ASP A 128 -2.17 -24.87 -6.68
CA ASP A 128 -1.60 -25.91 -5.81
C ASP A 128 -1.87 -25.62 -4.32
N PRO A 129 -2.82 -26.34 -3.68
CA PRO A 129 -3.19 -26.13 -2.28
C PRO A 129 -2.04 -26.30 -1.27
N ILE A 130 -0.96 -26.99 -1.63
CA ILE A 130 0.19 -27.22 -0.74
C ILE A 130 1.40 -26.35 -1.11
N ALA A 131 1.34 -25.60 -2.20
CA ALA A 131 2.43 -24.71 -2.60
C ALA A 131 2.61 -23.60 -1.57
N GLN A 132 3.88 -23.34 -1.22
CA GLN A 132 4.25 -22.13 -0.51
C GLN A 132 4.32 -20.97 -1.52
N GLY A 133 3.80 -19.83 -1.13
CA GLY A 133 3.60 -18.69 -2.01
C GLY A 133 4.60 -17.56 -1.79
N ASP A 134 4.77 -16.76 -2.84
CA ASP A 134 5.43 -15.47 -2.73
C ASP A 134 4.51 -14.46 -2.02
N THR A 135 4.51 -14.46 -0.69
CA THR A 135 3.71 -13.53 0.12
C THR A 135 3.98 -12.07 -0.27
N HIS A 136 5.18 -11.74 -0.75
CA HIS A 136 5.49 -10.40 -1.23
C HIS A 136 4.78 -10.09 -2.55
N GLY A 137 4.74 -11.04 -3.48
CA GLY A 137 3.95 -10.94 -4.71
C GLY A 137 2.46 -10.73 -4.44
N PHE A 138 1.88 -11.47 -3.49
CA PHE A 138 0.50 -11.25 -3.04
C PHE A 138 0.30 -9.84 -2.46
N ASP A 139 1.20 -9.39 -1.59
CA ASP A 139 1.15 -8.05 -0.99
C ASP A 139 1.20 -6.93 -2.04
N CYS A 140 2.06 -7.07 -3.06
CA CYS A 140 2.15 -6.12 -4.16
C CYS A 140 0.90 -6.15 -5.07
N LEU A 141 0.33 -7.33 -5.35
CA LEU A 141 -0.93 -7.44 -6.09
C LEU A 141 -2.08 -6.76 -5.33
N ALA A 142 -2.19 -7.02 -4.02
CA ALA A 142 -3.17 -6.35 -3.17
C ALA A 142 -2.96 -4.83 -3.14
N ALA A 143 -1.71 -4.36 -3.14
CA ALA A 143 -1.40 -2.93 -3.27
C ALA A 143 -1.90 -2.34 -4.60
N CYS A 144 -1.76 -3.07 -5.71
CA CYS A 144 -2.29 -2.64 -6.99
C CYS A 144 -3.82 -2.55 -6.97
N TYR A 145 -4.51 -3.52 -6.37
CA TYR A 145 -5.96 -3.45 -6.24
C TYR A 145 -6.41 -2.25 -5.39
N LEU A 146 -5.73 -1.98 -4.28
CA LEU A 146 -6.02 -0.79 -3.46
C LEU A 146 -5.78 0.52 -4.20
N HIS A 147 -4.80 0.59 -5.11
CA HIS A 147 -4.60 1.76 -5.97
C HIS A 147 -5.83 2.07 -6.84
N PHE A 148 -6.56 1.03 -7.28
CA PHE A 148 -7.82 1.17 -8.02
C PHE A 148 -9.06 1.18 -7.11
N ASN A 149 -8.88 1.30 -5.79
CA ASN A 149 -9.95 1.22 -4.78
C ASN A 149 -10.71 -0.12 -4.77
N GLU A 150 -10.12 -1.17 -5.33
CA GLU A 150 -10.71 -2.51 -5.40
C GLU A 150 -10.43 -3.29 -4.11
N CYS A 151 -11.05 -2.83 -3.02
CA CYS A 151 -10.78 -3.31 -1.68
C CYS A 151 -11.10 -4.81 -1.51
N ASP A 152 -12.20 -5.27 -2.12
CA ASP A 152 -12.60 -6.69 -2.02
C ASP A 152 -11.61 -7.63 -2.69
N MET A 153 -11.05 -7.24 -3.85
CA MET A 153 -10.01 -8.02 -4.52
C MET A 153 -8.71 -8.02 -3.72
N ALA A 154 -8.35 -6.90 -3.10
CA ALA A 154 -7.20 -6.84 -2.19
C ALA A 154 -7.37 -7.77 -0.98
N ILE A 155 -8.56 -7.79 -0.36
CA ILE A 155 -8.87 -8.68 0.76
C ILE A 155 -8.74 -10.15 0.34
N GLN A 156 -9.42 -10.55 -0.74
CA GLN A 156 -9.37 -11.94 -1.24
C GLN A 156 -7.94 -12.38 -1.57
N THR A 157 -7.14 -11.50 -2.15
CA THR A 157 -5.73 -11.77 -2.48
C THR A 157 -4.90 -12.07 -1.23
N MET A 158 -5.11 -11.32 -0.14
CA MET A 158 -4.37 -11.54 1.10
C MET A 158 -4.90 -12.70 1.93
N GLU A 159 -6.20 -13.00 1.86
CA GLU A 159 -6.77 -14.23 2.42
C GLU A 159 -6.18 -15.47 1.74
N ALA A 160 -6.02 -15.44 0.42
CA ALA A 160 -5.31 -16.49 -0.32
C ALA A 160 -3.83 -16.58 0.14
N ALA A 161 -3.13 -15.44 0.30
CA ALA A 161 -1.75 -15.43 0.77
C ALA A 161 -1.55 -16.12 2.13
N LEU A 162 -2.54 -16.00 3.04
CA LEU A 162 -2.51 -16.66 4.35
C LEU A 162 -2.60 -18.20 4.26
N LEU A 163 -3.14 -18.74 3.16
CA LEU A 163 -3.16 -20.19 2.91
C LEU A 163 -1.81 -20.73 2.42
N HIS A 164 -1.00 -19.88 1.77
CA HIS A 164 0.26 -20.24 1.14
C HIS A 164 1.49 -19.69 1.89
N LEU A 165 1.41 -19.58 3.22
CA LEU A 165 2.52 -19.06 4.01
C LEU A 165 3.73 -20.01 3.99
N PRO A 166 4.97 -19.46 3.99
CA PRO A 166 6.17 -20.28 4.08
C PRO A 166 6.26 -21.01 5.42
N ASP A 167 7.16 -21.99 5.49
CA ASP A 167 7.46 -22.68 6.74
C ASP A 167 8.11 -21.78 7.80
N PRO A 168 8.04 -22.17 9.10
CA PRO A 168 8.87 -21.55 10.13
C PRO A 168 10.35 -21.56 9.73
N PRO A 169 11.12 -20.51 10.10
CA PRO A 169 10.78 -19.44 11.04
C PRO A 169 10.12 -18.20 10.40
N TYR A 170 9.83 -18.20 9.10
CA TYR A 170 9.31 -17.03 8.39
C TYR A 170 7.78 -16.94 8.37
N ARG A 171 7.08 -18.01 8.77
CA ARG A 171 5.60 -18.09 8.77
C ARG A 171 4.95 -16.90 9.46
N ASP A 172 5.29 -16.64 10.72
CA ASP A 172 4.66 -15.58 11.53
C ASP A 172 4.93 -14.19 10.96
N PHE A 173 6.14 -13.95 10.44
CA PHE A 173 6.47 -12.67 9.81
C PHE A 173 5.63 -12.41 8.55
N ASN A 174 5.46 -13.43 7.71
CA ASN A 174 4.66 -13.33 6.49
C ASN A 174 3.17 -13.21 6.81
N ALA A 175 2.68 -13.95 7.81
CA ALA A 175 1.31 -13.80 8.33
C ALA A 175 1.06 -12.38 8.86
N ALA A 176 2.03 -11.81 9.59
CA ALA A 176 1.95 -10.44 10.09
C ALA A 176 1.88 -9.41 8.94
N ASN A 177 2.70 -9.57 7.89
CA ASN A 177 2.62 -8.72 6.69
C ASN A 177 1.24 -8.83 6.03
N ALA A 178 0.71 -10.04 5.90
CA ALA A 178 -0.59 -10.28 5.29
C ALA A 178 -1.73 -9.63 6.09
N HIS A 179 -1.73 -9.78 7.42
CA HIS A 179 -2.70 -9.12 8.29
C HIS A 179 -2.55 -7.59 8.29
N ASN A 180 -1.34 -7.04 8.23
CA ASN A 180 -1.16 -5.60 8.07
C ASN A 180 -1.80 -5.10 6.76
N ARG A 181 -1.64 -5.82 5.64
CA ARG A 181 -2.27 -5.47 4.36
C ARG A 181 -3.79 -5.64 4.38
N LEU A 182 -4.31 -6.68 5.03
CA LEU A 182 -5.74 -6.85 5.27
C LEU A 182 -6.29 -5.65 6.05
N GLY A 183 -5.59 -5.23 7.11
CA GLY A 183 -5.95 -4.02 7.85
C GLY A 183 -6.04 -2.79 6.95
N ASP A 184 -5.04 -2.59 6.07
CA ASP A 184 -5.06 -1.49 5.08
C ASP A 184 -6.24 -1.59 4.11
N ALA A 185 -6.58 -2.80 3.66
CA ALA A 185 -7.69 -3.03 2.73
C ALA A 185 -9.06 -2.82 3.36
N TYR A 186 -9.29 -3.32 4.59
CA TYR A 186 -10.52 -3.07 5.33
C TYR A 186 -10.67 -1.59 5.72
N ARG A 187 -9.56 -0.92 6.04
CA ARG A 187 -9.56 0.54 6.27
C ARG A 187 -10.01 1.28 5.02
N ALA A 188 -9.44 0.96 3.85
CA ALA A 188 -9.83 1.57 2.58
C ALA A 188 -11.30 1.28 2.22
N LYS A 189 -11.80 0.09 2.58
CA LYS A 189 -13.22 -0.28 2.43
C LYS A 189 -14.15 0.48 3.38
N GLY A 190 -13.61 1.12 4.43
CA GLY A 190 -14.37 1.82 5.47
C GLY A 190 -14.81 0.94 6.64
N ASP A 191 -14.42 -0.34 6.68
CA ASP A 191 -14.68 -1.26 7.79
C ASP A 191 -13.56 -1.16 8.83
N LEU A 192 -13.67 -0.15 9.70
CA LEU A 192 -12.64 0.19 10.67
C LEU A 192 -12.50 -0.86 11.79
N ASP A 193 -13.57 -1.60 12.07
CA ASP A 193 -13.56 -2.65 13.09
C ASP A 193 -12.73 -3.85 12.60
N LYS A 194 -12.98 -4.30 11.36
CA LYS A 194 -12.14 -5.34 10.72
C LYS A 194 -10.71 -4.88 10.50
N ALA A 195 -10.51 -3.62 10.12
CA ALA A 195 -9.17 -3.07 9.99
C ALA A 195 -8.38 -3.19 11.30
N ARG A 196 -9.00 -2.82 12.43
CA ARG A 196 -8.38 -2.92 13.76
C ARG A 196 -8.06 -4.37 14.12
N GLU A 197 -9.00 -5.29 13.93
CA GLU A 197 -8.81 -6.73 14.22
C GLU A 197 -7.55 -7.26 13.52
N HIS A 198 -7.39 -6.97 12.23
CA HIS A 198 -6.23 -7.41 11.46
C HIS A 198 -4.94 -6.70 11.85
N TYR A 199 -4.98 -5.41 12.17
CA TYR A 199 -3.80 -4.70 12.69
C TYR A 199 -3.33 -5.27 14.04
N GLU A 200 -4.25 -5.58 14.95
CA GLU A 200 -3.92 -6.20 16.25
C GLU A 200 -3.33 -7.60 16.08
N MET A 201 -3.87 -8.39 15.16
CA MET A 201 -3.30 -9.70 14.78
C MET A 201 -1.87 -9.57 14.25
N ALA A 202 -1.63 -8.60 13.35
CA ALA A 202 -0.29 -8.33 12.81
C ALA A 202 0.71 -7.93 13.90
N ILE A 203 0.30 -7.12 14.87
CA ILE A 203 1.12 -6.74 16.03
C ILE A 203 1.51 -7.98 16.86
N GLY A 204 0.56 -8.86 17.14
CA GLY A 204 0.81 -10.12 17.86
C GLY A 204 1.83 -10.99 17.14
N LEU A 205 1.62 -11.23 15.84
CA LEU A 205 2.50 -12.06 15.02
C LEU A 205 3.91 -11.47 14.87
N TYR A 206 4.05 -10.15 14.72
CA TYR A 206 5.37 -9.51 14.72
C TYR A 206 6.08 -9.63 16.08
N ARG A 207 5.35 -9.61 17.20
CA ARG A 207 5.93 -9.78 18.53
C ARG A 207 6.49 -11.20 18.70
N ASP A 208 5.76 -12.19 18.20
CA ASP A 208 6.08 -13.61 18.39
C ASP A 208 7.04 -14.16 17.33
N SER A 209 7.19 -13.46 16.19
CA SER A 209 8.03 -13.90 15.07
C SER A 209 9.48 -14.16 15.49
N LYS A 210 9.97 -15.33 15.07
CA LYS A 210 11.33 -15.83 15.33
C LYS A 210 12.23 -15.76 14.10
N GLN A 211 11.90 -14.92 13.12
CA GLN A 211 12.72 -14.80 11.92
C GLN A 211 14.18 -14.45 12.28
N PRO A 212 15.17 -15.11 11.66
CA PRO A 212 16.58 -14.88 11.97
C PRO A 212 17.05 -13.52 11.45
N PHE A 213 16.62 -13.15 10.24
CA PHE A 213 17.00 -11.88 9.60
C PHE A 213 15.92 -10.81 9.81
N GLY A 214 16.34 -9.56 9.96
CA GLY A 214 15.41 -8.42 10.07
C GLY A 214 14.61 -8.36 11.38
N ARG A 215 14.88 -9.23 12.37
CA ARG A 215 14.15 -9.24 13.66
C ARG A 215 14.21 -7.90 14.40
N HIS A 216 15.32 -7.18 14.29
CA HIS A 216 15.49 -5.83 14.85
C HIS A 216 14.52 -4.79 14.26
N LEU A 217 13.89 -5.07 13.11
CA LEU A 217 12.89 -4.20 12.47
C LEU A 217 11.45 -4.46 12.97
N LEU A 218 11.22 -5.53 13.75
CA LEU A 218 9.87 -5.89 14.21
C LEU A 218 9.26 -4.85 15.17
N PRO A 219 9.99 -4.29 16.16
CA PRO A 219 9.44 -3.24 17.02
C PRO A 219 8.94 -2.03 16.22
N ARG A 220 9.71 -1.63 15.21
CA ARG A 220 9.34 -0.55 14.29
C ARG A 220 8.05 -0.85 13.52
N ARG A 221 7.89 -2.08 13.01
CA ARG A 221 6.66 -2.48 12.29
C ARG A 221 5.44 -2.44 13.20
N ILE A 222 5.60 -2.82 14.46
CA ILE A 222 4.56 -2.73 15.49
C ILE A 222 4.17 -1.26 15.72
N GLU A 223 5.14 -0.37 15.91
CA GLU A 223 4.90 1.07 16.11
C GLU A 223 4.14 1.71 14.94
N ILE A 224 4.52 1.38 13.70
CA ILE A 224 3.82 1.81 12.50
C ILE A 224 2.34 1.39 12.52
N ILE A 225 2.05 0.16 12.93
CA ILE A 225 0.68 -0.35 12.95
C ILE A 225 -0.12 0.25 14.11
N GLN A 226 0.53 0.48 15.26
CA GLN A 226 -0.10 1.20 16.37
C GLN A 226 -0.51 2.62 15.95
N ASP A 227 0.33 3.32 15.19
CA ASP A 227 0.01 4.62 14.63
C ASP A 227 -1.12 4.55 13.58
N LYS A 228 -1.20 3.49 12.76
CA LYS A 228 -2.36 3.24 11.88
C LYS A 228 -3.66 3.09 12.67
N ILE A 229 -3.66 2.29 13.75
CA ILE A 229 -4.82 2.14 14.63
C ILE A 229 -5.16 3.50 15.26
N GLU A 230 -4.20 4.23 15.81
CA GLU A 230 -4.46 5.50 16.47
C GLU A 230 -5.09 6.51 15.49
N ARG A 231 -4.52 6.68 14.29
CA ARG A 231 -5.05 7.59 13.26
C ARG A 231 -6.47 7.24 12.80
N MET A 232 -6.82 5.95 12.82
CA MET A 232 -8.16 5.47 12.49
C MET A 232 -9.18 5.72 13.61
N THR A 233 -8.74 5.68 14.86
CA THR A 233 -9.60 5.80 16.06
C THR A 233 -9.71 7.21 16.62
N ALA A 234 -8.73 8.07 16.34
CA ALA A 234 -8.78 9.48 16.68
C ALA A 234 -9.87 10.13 15.81
N ALA A 235 -11.11 10.10 16.31
CA ALA A 235 -12.33 10.60 15.68
C ALA A 235 -12.00 11.81 14.82
N ALA A 236 -11.90 11.59 13.50
CA ALA A 236 -11.33 12.49 12.50
C ALA A 236 -10.85 13.79 13.14
N THR A 237 -9.66 13.77 13.77
CA THR A 237 -9.23 14.89 14.63
C THR A 237 -9.49 16.15 13.83
N ASP A 238 -10.40 16.99 14.33
CA ASP A 238 -10.95 18.08 13.52
C ASP A 238 -9.83 19.09 13.32
N TRP A 239 -9.03 18.86 12.28
CA TRP A 239 -7.84 19.64 12.00
C TRP A 239 -8.22 21.09 11.74
N THR A 240 -9.51 21.37 11.43
CA THR A 240 -10.08 22.71 11.25
C THR A 240 -10.06 23.56 12.52
N ARG A 241 -9.80 22.96 13.69
CA ARG A 241 -9.76 23.65 14.97
C ARG A 241 -8.38 23.69 15.59
N LEU A 242 -7.32 23.18 14.96
CA LEU A 242 -6.01 23.21 15.61
C LEU A 242 -5.56 24.65 15.90
N PRO A 243 -4.97 24.92 17.09
CA PRO A 243 -4.42 26.22 17.38
C PRO A 243 -3.27 26.54 16.43
N ASP A 244 -3.18 27.82 16.09
CA ASP A 244 -2.11 28.34 15.25
C ASP A 244 -0.76 28.15 15.95
N GLY A 245 0.23 27.67 15.21
CA GLY A 245 1.52 27.38 15.80
C GLY A 245 2.46 26.59 14.91
N ARG A 246 3.64 26.34 15.46
CA ARG A 246 4.69 25.50 14.87
C ARG A 246 4.89 24.30 15.79
N TYR A 247 4.56 23.11 15.29
CA TYR A 247 4.59 21.87 16.06
C TYR A 247 5.61 20.92 15.44
N THR A 248 6.50 20.36 16.27
CA THR A 248 7.55 19.45 15.79
C THR A 248 7.46 18.12 16.52
N ALA A 249 7.58 17.03 15.79
CA ALA A 249 7.72 15.69 16.33
C ALA A 249 8.59 14.83 15.42
N SER A 250 9.05 13.71 15.96
CA SER A 250 9.99 12.82 15.29
C SER A 250 9.38 11.43 15.17
N ALA A 251 9.73 10.70 14.11
CA ALA A 251 9.42 9.29 13.96
C ALA A 251 10.62 8.55 13.34
N LEU A 252 10.71 7.25 13.57
CA LEU A 252 11.80 6.44 13.04
C LEU A 252 11.64 6.25 11.52
N GLY A 253 12.54 6.88 10.75
CA GLY A 253 12.74 6.74 9.31
C GLY A 253 13.56 5.51 8.91
N TYR A 254 13.78 5.27 7.62
CA TYR A 254 14.46 4.08 7.09
C TYR A 254 15.82 3.85 7.74
N SER A 255 16.62 4.90 7.90
CA SER A 255 17.97 4.83 8.46
C SER A 255 18.12 5.46 9.85
N ASP A 256 17.32 6.48 10.16
CA ASP A 256 17.42 7.26 11.41
C ASP A 256 16.07 7.94 11.70
N MET A 257 15.96 8.62 12.83
CA MET A 257 14.86 9.52 13.12
C MET A 257 14.75 10.61 12.04
N LEU A 258 13.52 10.91 11.64
CA LEU A 258 13.19 12.10 10.87
C LEU A 258 12.28 13.00 11.70
N ASP A 259 12.46 14.30 11.52
CA ASP A 259 11.68 15.34 12.19
C ASP A 259 10.71 15.97 11.21
N ALA A 260 9.42 15.98 11.57
CA ALA A 260 8.40 16.74 10.86
C ALA A 260 8.04 17.98 11.65
N THR A 261 8.12 19.15 11.01
CA THR A 261 7.59 20.41 11.52
C THR A 261 6.32 20.78 10.77
N VAL A 262 5.21 20.87 11.49
CA VAL A 262 3.91 21.26 10.98
C VAL A 262 3.61 22.70 11.39
N ILE A 263 3.21 23.53 10.42
CA ILE A 263 2.71 24.88 10.67
C ILE A 263 1.20 24.90 10.48
N VAL A 264 0.50 25.32 11.53
CA VAL A 264 -0.95 25.51 11.53
C VAL A 264 -1.27 27.00 11.52
N ARG A 265 -2.18 27.42 10.63
CA ARG A 265 -2.74 28.79 10.59
C ARG A 265 -4.21 28.77 10.25
N GLY A 266 -5.02 29.51 11.01
CA GLY A 266 -6.47 29.51 10.89
C GLY A 266 -7.08 28.11 10.96
N GLY A 267 -6.51 27.22 11.79
CA GLY A 267 -6.93 25.82 11.86
C GLY A 267 -6.67 25.01 10.58
N ARG A 268 -5.64 25.35 9.79
CA ARG A 268 -5.27 24.59 8.59
C ARG A 268 -3.78 24.29 8.58
N ILE A 269 -3.43 23.13 8.03
CA ILE A 269 -2.04 22.75 7.78
C ILE A 269 -1.56 23.56 6.58
N VAL A 270 -0.73 24.58 6.82
CA VAL A 270 -0.21 25.44 5.74
C VAL A 270 1.15 24.99 5.24
N GLN A 271 1.90 24.24 6.06
CA GLN A 271 3.23 23.77 5.72
C GLN A 271 3.58 22.54 6.56
N VAL A 272 4.29 21.60 5.93
CA VAL A 272 4.95 20.48 6.59
C VAL A 272 6.39 20.45 6.07
N ASP A 273 7.36 20.64 6.94
CA ASP A 273 8.78 20.52 6.62
C ASP A 273 9.33 19.23 7.21
N VAL A 274 10.14 18.49 6.45
CA VAL A 274 10.76 17.25 6.89
C VAL A 274 12.27 17.39 6.89
N ALA A 275 12.89 17.21 8.05
CA ALA A 275 14.33 17.09 8.19
C ALA A 275 14.71 15.63 8.40
N HIS A 276 15.60 15.10 7.56
CA HIS A 276 15.99 13.68 7.60
C HIS A 276 17.42 13.48 7.08
N HIS A 277 18.02 12.33 7.43
CA HIS A 277 19.32 11.87 6.90
C HIS A 277 19.20 10.58 6.08
N GLU A 278 17.98 10.22 5.67
CA GLU A 278 17.73 9.03 4.87
C GLU A 278 18.44 9.08 3.50
N LYS A 279 19.05 7.96 3.12
CA LYS A 279 19.80 7.83 1.87
C LYS A 279 18.93 7.50 0.65
N ILE A 280 17.76 6.88 0.86
CA ILE A 280 16.85 6.42 -0.18
C ILE A 280 15.44 6.90 0.19
N GLU A 281 15.13 8.15 -0.14
CA GLU A 281 13.83 8.78 0.16
C GLU A 281 12.96 9.00 -1.08
N LEU A 282 13.54 8.94 -2.30
CA LEU A 282 12.83 8.99 -3.59
C LEU A 282 11.92 10.22 -3.77
N GLY A 283 12.27 11.36 -3.17
CA GLY A 283 11.45 12.58 -3.13
C GLY A 283 10.29 12.56 -2.14
N ALA A 284 10.12 11.51 -1.32
CA ALA A 284 9.06 11.40 -0.33
C ALA A 284 9.04 12.58 0.65
N ALA A 285 10.20 13.11 1.03
CA ALA A 285 10.30 14.27 1.93
C ALA A 285 9.73 15.57 1.34
N LYS A 286 9.47 15.61 0.03
CA LYS A 286 8.81 16.73 -0.66
C LYS A 286 7.39 16.38 -1.08
N ILE A 287 7.20 15.18 -1.65
CA ILE A 287 5.93 14.74 -2.23
C ILE A 287 4.86 14.54 -1.14
N ILE A 288 5.21 13.85 -0.05
CA ILE A 288 4.24 13.53 1.00
C ILE A 288 3.77 14.80 1.73
N PRO A 289 4.65 15.72 2.18
CA PRO A 289 4.21 17.02 2.70
C PRO A 289 3.30 17.81 1.78
N GLY A 290 3.62 17.87 0.47
CA GLY A 290 2.80 18.55 -0.52
C GLY A 290 1.40 17.95 -0.62
N ARG A 291 1.30 16.61 -0.61
CA ARG A 291 0.01 15.90 -0.61
C ARG A 291 -0.79 16.19 0.65
N ILE A 292 -0.17 16.18 1.84
CA ILE A 292 -0.84 16.47 3.12
C ILE A 292 -1.40 17.90 3.13
N VAL A 293 -0.62 18.88 2.71
CA VAL A 293 -1.08 20.29 2.64
C VAL A 293 -2.22 20.44 1.63
N ALA A 294 -2.14 19.77 0.47
CA ALA A 294 -3.20 19.85 -0.55
C ALA A 294 -4.51 19.18 -0.09
N SER A 295 -4.44 18.01 0.53
CA SER A 295 -5.61 17.23 0.95
C SER A 295 -6.15 17.61 2.33
N GLN A 296 -5.35 18.29 3.14
CA GLN A 296 -5.58 18.48 4.59
C GLN A 296 -5.82 17.14 5.32
N SER A 297 -5.17 16.08 4.85
CA SER A 297 -5.34 14.71 5.33
C SER A 297 -3.99 14.01 5.45
N LEU A 298 -3.88 13.10 6.42
CA LEU A 298 -2.78 12.13 6.50
C LEU A 298 -3.05 10.87 5.67
N ASP A 299 -4.25 10.74 5.10
CA ASP A 299 -4.58 9.69 4.14
C ASP A 299 -4.19 10.16 2.75
N VAL A 300 -2.90 10.01 2.44
CA VAL A 300 -2.31 10.38 1.16
C VAL A 300 -1.51 9.21 0.61
N ASP A 301 -1.48 9.08 -0.72
CA ASP A 301 -0.70 8.05 -1.37
C ASP A 301 0.78 8.15 -1.01
N GLY A 302 1.42 7.00 -0.82
CA GLY A 302 2.86 6.89 -0.64
C GLY A 302 3.65 7.18 -1.92
N VAL A 303 4.96 7.25 -1.80
CA VAL A 303 5.89 7.17 -2.93
C VAL A 303 6.34 5.72 -3.05
N THR A 304 6.09 5.11 -4.21
CA THR A 304 6.46 3.72 -4.48
C THR A 304 7.97 3.51 -4.24
N GLY A 305 8.33 2.46 -3.50
CA GLY A 305 9.71 2.18 -3.12
C GLY A 305 10.24 2.95 -1.90
N ALA A 306 9.50 3.95 -1.40
CA ALA A 306 9.85 4.74 -0.21
C ALA A 306 8.83 4.55 0.93
N THR A 307 8.18 3.38 1.01
CA THR A 307 7.11 3.08 1.99
C THR A 307 7.51 3.41 3.42
N VAL A 308 8.73 3.05 3.78
CA VAL A 308 9.26 3.21 5.13
C VAL A 308 9.43 4.69 5.51
N THR A 309 9.98 5.48 4.59
CA THR A 309 10.09 6.95 4.70
C THR A 309 8.72 7.61 4.74
N CYS A 310 7.83 7.25 3.81
CA CYS A 310 6.49 7.83 3.72
C CYS A 310 5.73 7.63 5.03
N GLN A 311 5.76 6.42 5.58
CA GLN A 311 5.11 6.11 6.84
C GLN A 311 5.73 6.90 8.01
N ALA A 312 7.06 7.05 8.05
CA ALA A 312 7.71 7.85 9.08
C ALA A 312 7.32 9.34 8.99
N ILE A 313 7.23 9.92 7.79
CA ILE A 313 6.73 11.29 7.58
C ILE A 313 5.30 11.41 8.11
N LEU A 314 4.43 10.46 7.78
CA LEU A 314 3.03 10.47 8.24
C LEU A 314 2.92 10.32 9.76
N SER A 315 3.72 9.44 10.38
CA SER A 315 3.73 9.26 11.84
C SER A 315 4.29 10.48 12.57
N ALA A 316 5.38 11.08 12.07
CA ALA A 316 5.93 12.31 12.65
C ALA A 316 4.96 13.48 12.52
N THR A 317 4.28 13.62 11.36
CA THR A 317 3.25 14.63 11.15
C THR A 317 2.06 14.42 12.09
N HIS A 318 1.58 13.17 12.21
CA HIS A 318 0.51 12.83 13.15
C HIS A 318 0.87 13.21 14.59
N ALA A 319 2.07 12.85 15.04
CA ALA A 319 2.55 13.17 16.37
C ALA A 319 2.68 14.70 16.60
N ALA A 320 3.10 15.47 15.59
CA ALA A 320 3.14 16.93 15.67
C ALA A 320 1.74 17.53 15.80
N LEU A 321 0.78 17.03 15.02
CA LEU A 321 -0.61 17.47 15.08
C LEU A 321 -1.29 17.10 16.41
N LYS A 322 -0.94 15.96 17.03
CA LYS A 322 -1.37 15.62 18.39
C LYS A 322 -0.90 16.65 19.42
N LYS A 323 0.34 17.13 19.31
CA LYS A 323 0.84 18.22 20.18
C LYS A 323 0.05 19.51 19.97
N ALA A 324 -0.37 19.79 18.73
CA ALA A 324 -1.24 20.93 18.43
C ALA A 324 -2.60 20.80 19.14
N ALA A 325 -3.25 19.64 19.05
CA ALA A 325 -4.52 19.39 19.73
C ALA A 325 -4.41 19.50 21.26
N GLN A 326 -3.31 19.00 21.85
CA GLN A 326 -3.07 19.08 23.29
C GLN A 326 -2.83 20.51 23.78
N ALA A 327 -2.18 21.37 22.96
CA ALA A 327 -2.01 22.78 23.28
C ALA A 327 -3.35 23.53 23.39
N GLN A 328 -4.41 23.00 22.78
CA GLN A 328 -5.75 23.54 22.83
C GLN A 328 -6.52 23.22 24.12
N GLY A 329 -6.25 22.06 24.74
CA GLY A 329 -6.90 21.60 25.98
C GLY A 329 -6.25 22.11 27.27
N GLY A 330 -5.18 22.91 27.16
CA GLY A 330 -4.47 23.53 28.28
C GLY A 330 -4.80 25.01 28.51
N GLN A 331 -5.83 25.53 27.84
CA GLN A 331 -6.39 26.88 28.03
C GLN A 331 -7.74 26.83 28.71
#